data_AF-A0A3D3UN46-F1
#
_entry.id   AF-A0A3D3UN46-F1
#
_cell.length_a   1.000
_cell.length_b   1.000
_cell.length_c   1.000
_cell.angle_alpha   90.00
_cell.angle_beta   90.00
_cell.angle_gamma   90.00
#
_symmetry.space_group_name_H-M   'P 1'
#
loop_
_entity.id
_entity.type
_entity.pdbx_description
1 polymer ?
#
loop_
_entity_poly.entity_id
_entity_poly.type
_entity_poly.pdbx_seq_one_letter_code
_entity_poly.pdbx_strand_id
1 'polypeptide(L)'
;MSIKLKFLGAAQNVTGSRHLLEANGTKILVDCGLYQERQFRARNWEPFTCPPESLDAVLLTHAHLDHCGLLPKLVKEGFKGRIYCTAATSEIAQIILLDSAHIQEEDAKYKRKRHKKEGRKGPHPIEPLYTTAEAEACFPQFSSVKYKQPVKIGDGIEATFCDAGHVLGSSIIRVKVNQNGQDRTVIFSGDIGRPDRPIVQDPSIVEQADYVLVESTYGDRVHEGPEDTKKLIAEVINSTRQAGGNIIVPSFALERSQELLYFINELLLQKAIQPLPVFLDSPMASRITKVFKKHRELYDEEMTEFMRRNRSPFEFSGLKMAGTSDESKAINHIRGTIMIIAGSGMCTGGRVKHHLVNNITRPENTVMFVGYQAV
;
A
#
# COMPACT_ATOMS: atom_id res chain seq x y z
N MET A 1 12.57 -12.87 -32.14
CA MET A 1 13.09 -13.28 -30.81
C MET A 1 11.94 -13.85 -30.02
N SER A 2 12.08 -14.95 -29.28
CA SER A 2 10.98 -15.49 -28.46
C SER A 2 10.54 -14.52 -27.35
N ILE A 3 9.26 -14.51 -26.99
CA ILE A 3 8.76 -13.87 -25.75
C ILE A 3 9.39 -14.61 -24.56
N LYS A 4 9.98 -13.88 -23.61
CA LYS A 4 10.61 -14.45 -22.40
C LYS A 4 10.08 -13.77 -21.16
N LEU A 5 9.79 -14.56 -20.14
CA LEU A 5 9.37 -14.08 -18.83
C LEU A 5 10.35 -14.62 -17.78
N LYS A 6 10.85 -13.72 -16.92
CA LYS A 6 11.73 -14.07 -15.79
C LYS A 6 11.11 -13.60 -14.48
N PHE A 7 11.15 -14.47 -13.49
CA PHE A 7 10.73 -14.20 -12.12
C PHE A 7 11.96 -13.70 -11.33
N LEU A 8 12.00 -12.42 -10.99
CA LEU A 8 13.15 -11.78 -10.33
C LEU A 8 12.93 -11.49 -8.84
N GLY A 9 11.74 -11.79 -8.33
CA GLY A 9 11.31 -11.64 -6.94
C GLY A 9 9.87 -12.09 -6.73
N ALA A 10 9.43 -12.16 -5.46
CA ALA A 10 8.12 -12.67 -5.04
C ALA A 10 7.73 -14.05 -5.65
N ALA A 11 8.71 -14.93 -5.80
CA ALA A 11 8.50 -16.32 -6.20
C ALA A 11 8.85 -17.22 -5.01
N GLN A 12 7.84 -17.88 -4.43
CA GLN A 12 7.92 -18.59 -3.14
C GLN A 12 8.15 -17.67 -1.92
N ASN A 13 7.79 -16.39 -2.05
CA ASN A 13 7.72 -15.42 -0.95
C ASN A 13 6.73 -14.29 -1.31
N VAL A 14 6.31 -13.47 -0.35
CA VAL A 14 5.28 -12.44 -0.58
C VAL A 14 5.88 -11.17 -1.18
N THR A 15 6.91 -10.61 -0.54
CA THR A 15 7.36 -9.26 -0.91
C THR A 15 8.46 -9.20 -1.96
N GLY A 16 8.77 -8.00 -2.47
CA GLY A 16 9.80 -7.81 -3.48
C GLY A 16 9.34 -8.24 -4.87
N SER A 17 8.07 -7.98 -5.22
CA SER A 17 7.49 -8.29 -6.52
C SER A 17 8.30 -7.64 -7.64
N ARG A 18 8.76 -8.47 -8.58
CA ARG A 18 9.56 -8.04 -9.72
C ARG A 18 9.61 -9.11 -10.80
N HIS A 19 9.05 -8.81 -11.96
CA HIS A 19 9.02 -9.73 -13.10
C HIS A 19 9.57 -9.02 -14.34
N LEU A 20 10.34 -9.71 -15.18
CA LEU A 20 10.87 -9.15 -16.43
C LEU A 20 10.24 -9.86 -17.62
N LEU A 21 9.54 -9.09 -18.45
CA LEU A 21 9.02 -9.52 -19.74
C LEU A 21 9.91 -8.94 -20.86
N GLU A 22 10.46 -9.83 -21.69
CA GLU A 22 11.25 -9.46 -22.87
C GLU A 22 10.51 -9.92 -24.13
N ALA A 23 10.17 -8.99 -25.01
CA ALA A 23 9.49 -9.27 -26.27
C ALA A 23 9.87 -8.21 -27.31
N ASN A 24 9.97 -8.59 -28.59
CA ASN A 24 10.25 -7.68 -29.71
C ASN A 24 11.43 -6.69 -29.49
N GLY A 25 12.44 -7.10 -28.71
CA GLY A 25 13.58 -6.23 -28.36
C GLY A 25 13.32 -5.24 -27.21
N THR A 26 12.09 -5.18 -26.69
CA THR A 26 11.70 -4.37 -25.53
C THR A 26 11.79 -5.19 -24.24
N LYS A 27 12.34 -4.58 -23.19
CA LYS A 27 12.42 -5.12 -21.82
C LYS A 27 11.53 -4.33 -20.88
N ILE A 28 10.52 -5.01 -20.34
CA ILE A 28 9.50 -4.44 -19.49
C ILE A 28 9.61 -5.06 -18.11
N LEU A 29 9.82 -4.24 -17.09
CA LEU A 29 9.73 -4.68 -15.71
C LEU A 29 8.29 -4.52 -15.21
N VAL A 30 7.71 -5.56 -14.61
CA VAL A 30 6.43 -5.48 -13.92
C VAL A 30 6.70 -5.50 -12.42
N ASP A 31 6.33 -4.41 -11.76
CA ASP A 31 6.68 -4.04 -10.39
C ASP A 31 8.20 -3.95 -10.11
N CYS A 32 8.56 -3.22 -9.06
CA CYS A 32 9.92 -3.09 -8.55
C CYS A 32 9.85 -2.94 -7.01
N GLY A 33 9.53 -4.04 -6.36
CA GLY A 33 9.23 -4.12 -4.94
C GLY A 33 10.41 -4.23 -4.00
N LEU A 34 10.22 -3.76 -2.75
CA LEU A 34 11.16 -3.96 -1.65
C LEU A 34 10.85 -5.26 -0.88
N TYR A 35 11.89 -6.04 -0.55
CA TYR A 35 11.78 -7.21 0.32
C TYR A 35 11.65 -6.77 1.78
N GLN A 36 10.52 -7.07 2.43
CA GLN A 36 10.24 -6.68 3.82
C GLN A 36 10.52 -7.80 4.83
N GLU A 37 10.39 -9.09 4.45
CA GLU A 37 10.63 -10.20 5.37
C GLU A 37 12.11 -10.27 5.78
N ARG A 38 12.36 -10.49 7.07
CA ARG A 38 13.71 -10.42 7.65
C ARG A 38 14.74 -11.27 6.92
N GLN A 39 14.35 -12.45 6.47
CA GLN A 39 15.21 -13.41 5.76
C GLN A 39 15.57 -12.98 4.33
N PHE A 40 14.75 -12.13 3.69
CA PHE A 40 14.96 -11.67 2.32
C PHE A 40 15.45 -10.23 2.23
N ARG A 41 15.42 -9.45 3.32
CA ARG A 41 15.85 -8.03 3.34
C ARG A 41 17.24 -7.77 2.76
N ALA A 42 18.17 -8.72 2.85
CA ALA A 42 19.51 -8.57 2.27
C ALA A 42 19.47 -8.44 0.74
N ARG A 43 18.48 -9.04 0.07
CA ARG A 43 18.30 -8.99 -1.39
C ARG A 43 18.04 -7.59 -1.93
N ASN A 44 17.56 -6.66 -1.08
CA ASN A 44 17.40 -5.26 -1.47
C ASN A 44 18.75 -4.60 -1.81
N TRP A 45 19.87 -5.12 -1.29
CA TRP A 45 21.22 -4.61 -1.53
C TRP A 45 21.90 -5.28 -2.73
N GLU A 46 21.34 -6.37 -3.26
CA GLU A 46 21.88 -7.04 -4.43
C GLU A 46 21.72 -6.16 -5.68
N PRO A 47 22.67 -6.20 -6.62
CA PRO A 47 22.52 -5.50 -7.90
C PRO A 47 21.33 -6.06 -8.67
N PHE A 48 20.70 -5.23 -9.52
CA PHE A 48 19.66 -5.74 -10.42
C PHE A 48 20.27 -6.76 -11.40
N THR A 49 19.64 -7.92 -11.52
CA THR A 49 20.06 -8.97 -12.47
C THR A 49 19.89 -8.54 -13.93
N CYS A 50 19.01 -7.57 -14.19
CA CYS A 50 18.88 -6.87 -15.46
C CYS A 50 19.41 -5.44 -15.28
N PRO A 51 20.41 -4.99 -16.07
CA PRO A 51 20.92 -3.63 -15.99
C PRO A 51 19.79 -2.61 -16.12
N PRO A 52 19.61 -1.67 -15.16
CA PRO A 52 18.53 -0.70 -15.17
C PRO A 52 18.49 0.16 -16.44
N GLU A 53 19.64 0.47 -17.04
CA GLU A 53 19.72 1.26 -18.28
C GLU A 53 19.17 0.52 -19.50
N SER A 54 19.06 -0.81 -19.41
CA SER A 54 18.54 -1.65 -20.50
C SER A 54 17.03 -1.87 -20.46
N LEU A 55 16.35 -1.37 -19.42
CA LEU A 55 14.90 -1.45 -19.30
C LEU A 55 14.24 -0.29 -20.05
N ASP A 56 13.21 -0.59 -20.84
CA ASP A 56 12.48 0.41 -21.62
C ASP A 56 11.32 1.01 -20.82
N ALA A 57 10.68 0.20 -19.97
CA ALA A 57 9.52 0.59 -19.19
C ALA A 57 9.39 -0.21 -17.89
N VAL A 58 8.73 0.40 -16.92
CA VAL A 58 8.16 -0.28 -15.76
C VAL A 58 6.64 -0.19 -15.82
N LEU A 59 5.95 -1.30 -15.59
CA LEU A 59 4.50 -1.35 -15.37
C LEU A 59 4.28 -1.62 -13.89
N LEU A 60 3.69 -0.66 -13.18
CA LEU A 60 3.46 -0.75 -11.74
C LEU A 60 1.98 -1.07 -11.47
N THR A 61 1.74 -2.19 -10.79
CA THR A 61 0.39 -2.70 -10.49
C THR A 61 -0.31 -1.83 -9.45
N HIS A 62 0.36 -1.53 -8.34
CA HIS A 62 -0.18 -0.72 -7.26
C HIS A 62 0.91 -0.16 -6.34
N ALA A 63 0.50 0.67 -5.38
CA ALA A 63 1.43 1.51 -4.63
C ALA A 63 2.06 0.87 -3.38
N HIS A 64 1.77 -0.40 -3.03
CA HIS A 64 2.41 -1.01 -1.87
C HIS A 64 3.94 -1.06 -2.01
N LEU A 65 4.63 -0.99 -0.88
CA LEU A 65 6.10 -0.84 -0.86
C LEU A 65 6.82 -2.07 -1.42
N ASP A 66 6.22 -3.24 -1.32
CA ASP A 66 6.68 -4.49 -1.91
C ASP A 66 6.36 -4.64 -3.39
N HIS A 67 5.78 -3.62 -4.03
CA HIS A 67 5.60 -3.50 -5.48
C HIS A 67 6.29 -2.26 -6.07
N CYS A 68 6.45 -1.18 -5.29
CA CYS A 68 7.05 0.08 -5.77
C CYS A 68 8.37 0.46 -5.08
N GLY A 69 8.72 -0.17 -3.96
CA GLY A 69 9.72 0.35 -3.02
C GLY A 69 11.17 0.36 -3.49
N LEU A 70 11.52 -0.31 -4.59
CA LEU A 70 12.86 -0.25 -5.20
C LEU A 70 12.92 0.68 -6.42
N LEU A 71 11.83 1.35 -6.81
CA LEU A 71 11.84 2.31 -7.93
C LEU A 71 12.90 3.42 -7.76
N PRO A 72 13.09 4.05 -6.59
CA PRO A 72 14.14 5.06 -6.43
C PRO A 72 15.55 4.50 -6.66
N LYS A 73 15.82 3.28 -6.17
CA LYS A 73 17.09 2.58 -6.40
C LYS A 73 17.28 2.28 -7.89
N LEU A 74 16.22 1.82 -8.58
CA LEU A 74 16.23 1.54 -10.01
C LEU A 74 16.60 2.78 -10.83
N VAL A 75 16.02 3.94 -10.50
CA VAL A 75 16.32 5.23 -11.15
C VAL A 75 17.74 5.68 -10.86
N LYS A 76 18.16 5.61 -9.58
CA LYS A 76 19.53 5.93 -9.15
C LYS A 76 20.58 5.10 -9.89
N GLU A 77 20.29 3.83 -10.16
CA GLU A 77 21.18 2.90 -10.86
C GLU A 77 21.04 2.97 -12.39
N GLY A 78 20.35 3.97 -12.94
CA GLY A 78 20.45 4.33 -14.36
C GLY A 78 19.21 4.08 -15.22
N PHE A 79 18.08 3.66 -14.65
CA PHE A 79 16.83 3.56 -15.41
C PHE A 79 16.35 4.94 -15.87
N LYS A 80 16.03 5.04 -17.17
CA LYS A 80 15.61 6.29 -17.85
C LYS A 80 14.22 6.19 -18.50
N GLY A 81 13.57 5.03 -18.41
CA GLY A 81 12.28 4.78 -19.02
C GLY A 81 11.12 5.42 -18.25
N ARG A 82 9.90 5.03 -18.59
CA ARG A 82 8.67 5.47 -17.92
C ARG A 82 8.14 4.41 -16.97
N ILE A 83 7.52 4.84 -15.89
CA ILE A 83 6.82 4.02 -14.90
C ILE A 83 5.31 4.21 -15.13
N TYR A 84 4.67 3.27 -15.81
CA TYR A 84 3.25 3.32 -16.13
C TYR A 84 2.41 2.76 -14.97
N CYS A 85 1.45 3.54 -14.51
CA CYS A 85 0.45 3.14 -13.51
C CYS A 85 -0.75 4.09 -13.56
N THR A 86 -1.79 3.81 -12.78
CA THR A 86 -2.93 4.72 -12.67
C THR A 86 -2.54 6.02 -11.94
N ALA A 87 -3.33 7.08 -12.13
CA ALA A 87 -3.07 8.36 -11.47
C ALA A 87 -3.06 8.24 -9.93
N ALA A 88 -4.02 7.50 -9.36
CA ALA A 88 -4.07 7.26 -7.92
C ALA A 88 -2.85 6.46 -7.43
N THR A 89 -2.44 5.40 -8.15
CA THR A 89 -1.23 4.64 -7.81
C THR A 89 0.03 5.51 -7.86
N SER A 90 0.17 6.39 -8.86
CA SER A 90 1.29 7.33 -8.94
C SER A 90 1.36 8.24 -7.70
N GLU A 91 0.26 8.88 -7.32
CA GLU A 91 0.22 9.80 -6.17
C GLU A 91 0.48 9.08 -4.84
N ILE A 92 -0.10 7.89 -4.66
CA ILE A 92 0.09 7.09 -3.44
C ILE A 92 1.52 6.54 -3.37
N ALA A 93 2.08 6.06 -4.49
CA ALA A 93 3.46 5.55 -4.55
C ALA A 93 4.45 6.65 -4.17
N GLN A 94 4.29 7.88 -4.67
CA GLN A 94 5.16 9.00 -4.29
C GLN A 94 5.12 9.27 -2.78
N ILE A 95 3.93 9.24 -2.16
CA ILE A 95 3.77 9.39 -0.70
C ILE A 95 4.52 8.27 0.05
N ILE A 96 4.35 7.01 -0.38
CA ILE A 96 4.95 5.83 0.25
C ILE A 96 6.48 5.84 0.09
N LEU A 97 6.99 6.24 -1.07
CA LEU A 97 8.42 6.30 -1.35
C LEU A 97 9.12 7.37 -0.49
N LEU A 98 8.51 8.55 -0.30
CA LEU A 98 9.04 9.59 0.60
C LEU A 98 9.07 9.11 2.05
N ASP A 99 7.98 8.50 2.53
CA ASP A 99 7.88 8.02 3.91
C ASP A 99 8.93 6.92 4.17
N SER A 100 9.07 5.97 3.24
CA SER A 100 10.09 4.93 3.29
C SER A 100 11.52 5.51 3.27
N ALA A 101 11.80 6.48 2.40
CA ALA A 101 13.11 7.14 2.34
C ALA A 101 13.46 7.82 3.68
N HIS A 102 12.51 8.59 4.22
CA HIS A 102 12.69 9.29 5.49
C HIS A 102 13.00 8.31 6.64
N ILE A 103 12.22 7.23 6.75
CA ILE A 103 12.43 6.17 7.74
C ILE A 103 13.81 5.53 7.57
N GLN A 104 14.21 5.21 6.34
CA GLN A 104 15.53 4.62 6.06
C GLN A 104 16.69 5.55 6.46
N GLU A 105 16.57 6.85 6.20
CA GLU A 105 17.56 7.85 6.59
C GLU A 105 17.68 7.98 8.11
N GLU A 106 16.54 7.99 8.83
CA GLU A 106 16.52 8.00 10.30
C GLU A 106 17.14 6.73 10.90
N ASP A 107 16.77 5.56 10.37
CA ASP A 107 17.31 4.27 10.77
C ASP A 107 18.81 4.19 10.57
N ALA A 108 19.32 4.66 9.43
CA ALA A 108 20.75 4.71 9.14
C ALA A 108 21.48 5.64 10.13
N LYS A 109 20.93 6.82 10.42
CA LYS A 109 21.48 7.76 11.42
C LYS A 109 21.52 7.13 12.82
N TYR A 110 20.45 6.46 13.24
CA TYR A 110 20.36 5.81 14.55
C TYR A 110 21.35 4.64 14.66
N LYS A 111 21.38 3.74 13.66
CA LYS A 111 22.32 2.60 13.60
C LYS A 111 23.77 3.07 13.64
N ARG A 112 24.11 4.17 12.94
CA ARG A 112 25.46 4.73 12.92
C ARG A 112 25.91 5.21 14.31
N LYS A 113 25.03 5.93 15.02
CA LYS A 113 25.29 6.37 16.40
C LYS A 113 25.48 5.19 17.35
N ARG A 114 24.62 4.18 17.26
CA ARG A 114 24.69 2.96 18.09
C ARG A 114 25.97 2.16 17.85
N HIS A 115 26.32 1.90 16.58
CA HIS A 115 27.52 1.15 16.22
C HIS A 115 28.80 1.87 16.64
N LYS A 116 28.84 3.21 16.51
CA LYS A 116 29.95 4.02 17.02
C LYS A 116 30.11 3.87 18.54
N LYS A 117 29.00 3.79 19.29
CA LYS A 117 29.00 3.59 20.75
C LYS A 117 29.41 2.16 21.15
N GLU A 118 28.98 1.16 20.40
CA GLU A 118 29.24 -0.27 20.70
C GLU A 118 30.55 -0.80 20.10
N GLY A 119 31.26 -0.02 19.27
CA GLY A 119 32.47 -0.49 18.56
C GLY A 119 32.20 -1.57 17.51
N ARG A 120 30.95 -1.70 17.02
CA ARG A 120 30.53 -2.77 16.09
C ARG A 120 30.55 -2.31 14.63
N LYS A 121 31.02 -3.16 13.73
CA LYS A 121 30.83 -3.02 12.28
C LYS A 121 29.81 -4.07 11.80
N GLY A 122 28.79 -3.62 11.07
CA GLY A 122 27.79 -4.51 10.47
C GLY A 122 28.26 -5.07 9.12
N PRO A 123 27.55 -6.07 8.57
CA PRO A 123 27.91 -6.70 7.29
C PRO A 123 27.64 -5.82 6.05
N HIS A 124 26.87 -4.73 6.18
CA HIS A 124 26.53 -3.80 5.10
C HIS A 124 26.83 -2.35 5.50
N PRO A 125 27.01 -1.43 4.53
CA PRO A 125 27.12 0.00 4.79
C PRO A 125 25.95 0.51 5.64
N ILE A 126 26.22 1.40 6.60
CA ILE A 126 25.18 2.03 7.43
C ILE A 126 24.64 3.25 6.67
N GLU A 127 23.95 2.95 5.58
CA GLU A 127 23.38 3.88 4.62
C GLU A 127 21.94 3.45 4.28
N PRO A 128 21.07 4.38 3.85
CA PRO A 128 19.75 4.02 3.31
C PRO A 128 19.90 3.40 1.91
N LEU A 129 18.92 2.61 1.45
CA LEU A 129 18.91 2.12 0.06
C LEU A 129 18.76 3.29 -0.92
N TYR A 130 17.97 4.28 -0.52
CA TYR A 130 17.79 5.55 -1.19
C TYR A 130 17.38 6.63 -0.18
N THR A 131 17.74 7.87 -0.47
CA THR A 131 17.42 9.08 0.31
C THR A 131 16.12 9.71 -0.13
N THR A 132 15.60 10.67 0.65
CA THR A 132 14.40 11.43 0.26
C THR A 132 14.57 12.12 -1.10
N ALA A 133 15.74 12.71 -1.34
CA ALA A 133 16.07 13.34 -2.63
C ALA A 133 16.08 12.34 -3.80
N GLU A 134 16.57 11.12 -3.57
CA GLU A 134 16.57 10.06 -4.59
C GLU A 134 15.17 9.51 -4.85
N ALA A 135 14.29 9.49 -3.83
CA ALA A 135 12.88 9.18 -4.03
C ALA A 135 12.20 10.24 -4.91
N GLU A 136 12.39 11.53 -4.61
CA GLU A 136 11.85 12.63 -5.41
C GLU A 136 12.36 12.61 -6.86
N ALA A 137 13.63 12.26 -7.08
CA ALA A 137 14.22 12.15 -8.40
C ALA A 137 13.54 11.08 -9.29
N CYS A 138 12.82 10.12 -8.70
CA CYS A 138 12.06 9.11 -9.43
C CYS A 138 10.71 9.65 -9.96
N PHE A 139 10.16 10.72 -9.38
CA PHE A 139 8.79 11.17 -9.66
C PHE A 139 8.55 11.59 -11.12
N PRO A 140 9.48 12.29 -11.79
CA PRO A 140 9.29 12.67 -13.20
C PRO A 140 9.12 11.49 -14.16
N GLN A 141 9.49 10.26 -13.76
CA GLN A 141 9.35 9.07 -14.60
C GLN A 141 7.96 8.44 -14.51
N PHE A 142 7.13 8.80 -13.53
CA PHE A 142 5.76 8.30 -13.43
C PHE A 142 4.91 8.83 -14.59
N SER A 143 4.23 7.92 -15.27
CA SER A 143 3.36 8.19 -16.39
C SER A 143 1.98 7.61 -16.11
N SER A 144 1.04 8.48 -15.77
CA SER A 144 -0.32 8.07 -15.43
C SER A 144 -1.07 7.57 -16.67
N VAL A 145 -1.75 6.43 -16.53
CA VAL A 145 -2.60 5.82 -17.56
C VAL A 145 -4.03 5.68 -17.05
N LYS A 146 -4.98 5.55 -17.98
CA LYS A 146 -6.39 5.30 -17.66
C LYS A 146 -6.68 3.81 -17.71
N TYR A 147 -7.58 3.36 -16.85
CA TYR A 147 -8.10 2.01 -16.94
C TYR A 147 -8.74 1.73 -18.30
N LYS A 148 -8.62 0.47 -18.74
CA LYS A 148 -9.21 -0.09 -19.97
C LYS A 148 -8.77 0.63 -21.26
N GLN A 149 -7.74 1.48 -21.19
CA GLN A 149 -7.14 2.13 -22.36
C GLN A 149 -5.77 1.50 -22.65
N PRO A 150 -5.53 0.99 -23.87
CA PRO A 150 -4.24 0.43 -24.24
C PRO A 150 -3.19 1.54 -24.34
N VAL A 151 -1.98 1.25 -23.87
CA VAL A 151 -0.81 2.12 -23.97
C VAL A 151 0.29 1.37 -24.70
N LYS A 152 0.83 1.96 -25.76
CA LYS A 152 1.94 1.40 -26.52
C LYS A 152 3.22 1.47 -25.68
N ILE A 153 3.81 0.32 -25.39
CA ILE A 153 5.06 0.20 -24.62
C ILE A 153 6.26 0.03 -25.54
N GLY A 154 6.09 -0.72 -26.63
CA GLY A 154 7.13 -1.01 -27.61
C GLY A 154 6.51 -1.39 -28.96
N ASP A 155 7.33 -1.83 -29.90
CA ASP A 155 6.82 -2.29 -31.19
C ASP A 155 6.05 -3.61 -31.03
N GLY A 156 4.79 -3.60 -31.46
CA GLY A 156 3.86 -4.72 -31.25
C GLY A 156 3.56 -5.04 -29.77
N ILE A 157 3.80 -4.13 -28.82
CA ILE A 157 3.52 -4.37 -27.39
C ILE A 157 2.62 -3.27 -26.82
N GLU A 158 1.48 -3.70 -26.28
CA GLU A 158 0.50 -2.83 -25.63
C GLU A 158 0.21 -3.32 -24.21
N ALA A 159 0.16 -2.40 -23.25
CA ALA A 159 -0.30 -2.66 -21.89
C ALA A 159 -1.68 -2.03 -21.67
N THR A 160 -2.61 -2.77 -21.11
CA THR A 160 -3.91 -2.27 -20.64
C THR A 160 -4.03 -2.53 -19.15
N PHE A 161 -4.38 -1.50 -18.39
CA PHE A 161 -4.59 -1.59 -16.94
C PHE A 161 -6.08 -1.79 -16.68
N CYS A 162 -6.43 -2.79 -15.89
CA CYS A 162 -7.79 -3.09 -15.45
C CYS A 162 -7.83 -3.03 -13.92
N ASP A 163 -8.96 -2.67 -13.32
CA ASP A 163 -9.04 -2.53 -11.87
C ASP A 163 -8.77 -3.89 -11.18
N ALA A 164 -7.92 -3.90 -10.15
CA ALA A 164 -7.67 -5.10 -9.35
C ALA A 164 -8.52 -5.17 -8.08
N GLY A 165 -9.24 -4.10 -7.72
CA GLY A 165 -10.03 -4.02 -6.49
C GLY A 165 -9.24 -4.16 -5.20
N HIS A 166 -7.89 -4.14 -5.26
CA HIS A 166 -7.03 -4.41 -4.12
C HIS A 166 -6.79 -3.19 -3.25
N VAL A 167 -6.39 -2.08 -3.86
CA VAL A 167 -6.28 -0.75 -3.25
C VAL A 167 -6.70 0.30 -4.29
N LEU A 168 -6.99 1.53 -3.85
CA LEU A 168 -7.37 2.61 -4.77
C LEU A 168 -6.32 2.81 -5.88
N GLY A 169 -6.70 2.58 -7.14
CA GLY A 169 -5.81 2.67 -8.29
C GLY A 169 -5.02 1.39 -8.62
N SER A 170 -5.20 0.30 -7.86
CA SER A 170 -4.58 -0.99 -8.13
C SER A 170 -5.00 -1.58 -9.48
N SER A 171 -4.09 -2.30 -10.14
CA SER A 171 -4.31 -2.74 -11.50
C SER A 171 -3.86 -4.17 -11.77
N ILE A 172 -4.75 -4.94 -12.39
CA ILE A 172 -4.41 -6.09 -13.22
C ILE A 172 -3.86 -5.53 -14.53
N ILE A 173 -2.68 -5.98 -14.93
CA ILE A 173 -2.01 -5.49 -16.14
C ILE A 173 -2.05 -6.56 -17.21
N ARG A 174 -2.75 -6.26 -18.30
CA ARG A 174 -2.78 -7.08 -19.51
C ARG A 174 -1.76 -6.59 -20.51
N VAL A 175 -0.77 -7.41 -20.81
CA VAL A 175 0.23 -7.13 -21.85
C VAL A 175 -0.07 -7.97 -23.09
N LYS A 176 -0.42 -7.30 -24.18
CA LYS A 176 -0.61 -7.91 -25.49
C LYS A 176 0.66 -7.73 -26.31
N VAL A 177 1.20 -8.83 -26.82
CA VAL A 177 2.39 -8.88 -27.67
C VAL A 177 2.01 -9.46 -29.02
N ASN A 178 2.08 -8.64 -30.06
CA ASN A 178 2.02 -9.09 -31.44
C ASN A 178 3.44 -9.43 -31.91
N GLN A 179 3.66 -10.68 -32.31
CA GLN A 179 4.93 -11.14 -32.84
C GLN A 179 4.69 -11.90 -34.15
N ASN A 180 5.22 -11.36 -35.25
CA ASN A 180 5.06 -11.94 -36.59
C ASN A 180 3.58 -12.22 -36.97
N GLY A 181 2.67 -11.33 -36.57
CA GLY A 181 1.24 -11.48 -36.84
C GLY A 181 0.49 -12.41 -35.88
N GLN A 182 1.14 -12.97 -34.86
CA GLN A 182 0.50 -13.76 -33.80
C GLN A 182 0.42 -12.95 -32.51
N ASP A 183 -0.78 -12.88 -31.94
CA ASP A 183 -1.00 -12.23 -30.65
C ASP A 183 -0.77 -13.21 -29.49
N ARG A 184 -0.08 -12.75 -28.46
CA ARG A 184 0.03 -13.41 -27.15
C ARG A 184 -0.35 -12.44 -26.06
N THR A 185 -1.11 -12.91 -25.08
CA THR A 185 -1.58 -12.12 -23.94
C THR A 185 -1.04 -12.68 -22.65
N VAL A 186 -0.31 -11.85 -21.91
CA VAL A 186 0.20 -12.15 -20.57
C VAL A 186 -0.51 -11.24 -19.56
N ILE A 187 -1.11 -11.83 -18.54
CA ILE A 187 -1.74 -11.11 -17.43
C ILE A 187 -0.83 -11.13 -16.22
N PHE A 188 -0.64 -9.97 -15.61
CA PHE A 188 -0.06 -9.82 -14.29
C PHE A 188 -1.16 -9.30 -13.38
N SER A 189 -1.58 -10.10 -12.40
CA SER A 189 -2.67 -9.69 -11.51
C SER A 189 -2.30 -8.52 -10.60
N GLY A 190 -1.03 -8.41 -10.22
CA GLY A 190 -0.67 -7.73 -8.97
C GLY A 190 -1.33 -8.46 -7.79
N ASP A 191 -1.66 -7.72 -6.76
CA ASP A 191 -2.53 -8.21 -5.69
C ASP A 191 -3.99 -8.05 -6.11
N ILE A 192 -4.83 -9.04 -5.79
CA ILE A 192 -6.24 -9.04 -6.18
C ILE A 192 -7.11 -8.78 -4.96
N GLY A 193 -7.99 -7.79 -5.06
CA GLY A 193 -9.00 -7.51 -4.06
C GLY A 193 -10.06 -8.60 -3.96
N ARG A 194 -10.71 -8.69 -2.81
CA ARG A 194 -11.97 -9.45 -2.73
C ARG A 194 -13.11 -8.62 -3.32
N PRO A 195 -14.13 -9.27 -3.91
CA PRO A 195 -15.38 -8.60 -4.21
C PRO A 195 -16.05 -8.02 -2.96
N ASP A 196 -16.98 -7.08 -3.17
CA ASP A 196 -17.85 -6.48 -2.15
C ASP A 196 -17.07 -5.77 -1.02
N ARG A 197 -15.88 -5.25 -1.35
CA ARG A 197 -15.11 -4.42 -0.43
C ARG A 197 -15.58 -2.99 -0.51
N PRO A 198 -15.63 -2.25 0.61
CA PRO A 198 -16.07 -0.87 0.59
C PRO A 198 -15.05 0.02 -0.15
N ILE A 199 -15.55 1.10 -0.70
CA ILE A 199 -14.81 2.20 -1.34
C ILE A 199 -14.36 1.87 -2.76
N VAL A 200 -13.69 0.74 -3.00
CA VAL A 200 -13.06 0.43 -4.30
C VAL A 200 -13.92 -0.53 -5.13
N GLN A 201 -13.87 -0.38 -6.45
CA GLN A 201 -14.58 -1.26 -7.37
C GLN A 201 -14.10 -2.71 -7.24
N ASP A 202 -14.98 -3.65 -7.56
CA ASP A 202 -14.61 -5.07 -7.65
C ASP A 202 -13.52 -5.30 -8.71
N PRO A 203 -12.68 -6.35 -8.53
CA PRO A 203 -11.68 -6.71 -9.52
C PRO A 203 -12.31 -6.93 -10.90
N SER A 204 -11.69 -6.35 -11.93
CA SER A 204 -12.14 -6.50 -13.31
C SER A 204 -12.01 -7.94 -13.78
N ILE A 205 -13.03 -8.44 -14.48
CA ILE A 205 -12.99 -9.74 -15.14
C ILE A 205 -12.11 -9.65 -16.39
N VAL A 206 -11.11 -10.53 -16.48
CA VAL A 206 -10.28 -10.70 -17.68
C VAL A 206 -10.68 -12.00 -18.38
N GLU A 207 -11.33 -11.88 -19.54
CA GLU A 207 -11.97 -13.01 -20.21
C GLU A 207 -11.00 -13.96 -20.93
N GLN A 208 -9.86 -13.46 -21.40
CA GLN A 208 -8.93 -14.21 -22.25
C GLN A 208 -7.47 -13.86 -21.97
N ALA A 209 -6.63 -14.90 -21.89
CA ALA A 209 -5.19 -14.80 -21.76
C ALA A 209 -4.51 -16.09 -22.24
N ASP A 210 -3.27 -16.00 -22.74
CA ASP A 210 -2.42 -17.18 -22.97
C ASP A 210 -1.68 -17.56 -21.67
N TYR A 211 -1.30 -16.56 -20.87
CA TYR A 211 -0.59 -16.74 -19.60
C TYR A 211 -1.18 -15.84 -18.52
N VAL A 212 -1.34 -16.38 -17.32
CA VAL A 212 -1.81 -15.63 -16.14
C VAL A 212 -0.81 -15.81 -15.01
N LEU A 213 -0.20 -14.71 -14.59
CA LEU A 213 0.54 -14.62 -13.35
C LEU A 213 -0.42 -14.08 -12.30
N VAL A 214 -0.76 -14.93 -11.35
CA VAL A 214 -1.68 -14.62 -10.26
C VAL A 214 -0.93 -14.68 -8.93
N GLU A 215 -1.23 -13.75 -8.04
CA GLU A 215 -0.76 -13.82 -6.66
C GLU A 215 -1.31 -15.06 -5.94
N SER A 216 -0.69 -15.44 -4.83
CA SER A 216 -1.09 -16.61 -4.05
C SER A 216 -0.97 -16.38 -2.55
N THR A 217 -1.18 -15.14 -2.08
CA THR A 217 -1.00 -14.75 -0.67
C THR A 217 -1.83 -15.61 0.27
N TYR A 218 -3.04 -15.97 -0.18
CA TYR A 218 -3.98 -16.82 0.55
C TYR A 218 -4.32 -18.12 -0.21
N GLY A 219 -3.41 -18.58 -1.08
CA GLY A 219 -3.65 -19.79 -1.88
C GLY A 219 -3.78 -21.08 -1.07
N ASP A 220 -3.48 -21.03 0.23
CA ASP A 220 -3.53 -22.16 1.17
C ASP A 220 -4.83 -22.25 1.99
N ARG A 221 -5.77 -21.29 1.84
CA ARG A 221 -6.96 -21.21 2.69
C ARG A 221 -8.21 -20.73 1.95
N VAL A 222 -9.36 -21.17 2.43
CA VAL A 222 -10.66 -20.60 2.07
C VAL A 222 -11.00 -19.53 3.09
N HIS A 223 -11.35 -18.34 2.63
CA HIS A 223 -11.85 -17.30 3.52
C HIS A 223 -13.27 -17.63 3.95
N GLU A 224 -13.54 -17.50 5.24
CA GLU A 224 -14.91 -17.51 5.75
C GLU A 224 -15.69 -16.36 5.09
N GLY A 225 -16.99 -16.56 4.87
CA GLY A 225 -17.87 -15.54 4.30
C GLY A 225 -17.81 -14.24 5.11
N PRO A 226 -18.25 -13.11 4.56
CA PRO A 226 -18.13 -11.83 5.24
C PRO A 226 -18.81 -11.91 6.62
N GLU A 227 -18.02 -12.01 7.69
CA GLU A 227 -18.50 -11.64 9.01
C GLU A 227 -19.03 -10.22 8.90
N ASP A 228 -20.10 -9.91 9.63
CA ASP A 228 -20.64 -8.56 9.70
C ASP A 228 -19.63 -7.66 10.42
N THR A 229 -18.63 -7.22 9.65
CA THR A 229 -17.48 -6.44 10.10
C THR A 229 -17.96 -5.16 10.77
N LYS A 230 -19.05 -4.57 10.26
CA LYS A 230 -19.70 -3.41 10.86
C LYS A 230 -20.23 -3.73 12.25
N LYS A 231 -20.91 -4.86 12.43
CA LYS A 231 -21.40 -5.31 13.74
C LYS A 231 -20.25 -5.53 14.73
N LEU A 232 -19.18 -6.21 14.33
CA LEU A 232 -18.01 -6.43 15.20
C LEU A 232 -17.35 -5.12 15.63
N ILE A 233 -17.16 -4.18 14.69
CA ILE A 233 -16.63 -2.85 15.00
C ILE A 233 -17.56 -2.12 16.00
N ALA A 234 -18.87 -2.17 15.79
CA ALA A 234 -19.83 -1.54 16.70
C ALA A 234 -19.80 -2.16 18.11
N GLU A 235 -19.73 -3.49 18.21
CA GLU A 235 -19.62 -4.22 19.48
C GLU A 235 -18.35 -3.84 20.24
N VAL A 236 -17.19 -3.79 19.56
CA VAL A 236 -15.92 -3.37 20.14
C VAL A 236 -16.00 -1.93 20.64
N ILE A 237 -16.55 -1.01 19.83
CA ILE A 237 -16.66 0.41 20.20
C ILE A 237 -17.56 0.58 21.42
N ASN A 238 -18.74 -0.03 21.41
CA ASN A 238 -19.74 0.13 22.47
C ASN A 238 -19.29 -0.52 23.78
N SER A 239 -18.71 -1.72 23.74
CA SER A 239 -18.19 -2.41 24.94
C SER A 239 -17.02 -1.65 25.57
N THR A 240 -16.06 -1.17 24.76
CA THR A 240 -14.91 -0.40 25.26
C THR A 240 -15.36 0.93 25.88
N ARG A 241 -16.35 1.59 25.26
CA ARG A 241 -16.95 2.82 25.82
C ARG A 241 -17.65 2.56 27.14
N GLN A 242 -18.40 1.46 27.26
CA GLN A 242 -19.08 1.10 28.51
C GLN A 242 -18.07 0.83 29.64
N ALA A 243 -16.91 0.26 29.33
CA ALA A 243 -15.81 0.07 30.27
C ALA A 243 -15.05 1.37 30.60
N GLY A 244 -15.25 2.45 29.84
CA GLY A 244 -14.55 3.73 30.02
C GLY A 244 -13.12 3.76 29.48
N GLY A 245 -12.76 2.81 28.61
CA GLY A 245 -11.43 2.70 28.04
C GLY A 245 -11.27 3.37 26.68
N ASN A 246 -10.05 3.29 26.16
CA ASN A 246 -9.63 3.75 24.84
C ASN A 246 -9.53 2.59 23.86
N ILE A 247 -9.71 2.88 22.57
CA ILE A 247 -9.59 1.91 21.48
C ILE A 247 -8.34 2.24 20.66
N ILE A 248 -7.37 1.34 20.64
CA ILE A 248 -6.12 1.51 19.92
C ILE A 248 -6.16 0.62 18.69
N VAL A 249 -6.01 1.22 17.51
CA VAL A 249 -6.12 0.52 16.24
C VAL A 249 -4.79 0.61 15.49
N PRO A 250 -3.94 -0.43 15.56
CA PRO A 250 -2.84 -0.59 14.63
C PRO A 250 -3.40 -0.72 13.22
N SER A 251 -3.07 0.22 12.33
CA SER A 251 -3.58 0.20 10.95
C SER A 251 -2.52 0.52 9.90
N PHE A 252 -2.68 -0.10 8.73
CA PHE A 252 -1.93 0.25 7.54
C PHE A 252 -2.44 1.59 6.99
N ALA A 253 -1.51 2.44 6.57
CA ALA A 253 -1.83 3.80 6.15
C ALA A 253 -2.57 3.86 4.80
N LEU A 254 -2.28 2.89 3.93
CA LEU A 254 -3.00 2.67 2.69
C LEU A 254 -4.17 1.72 2.94
N GLU A 255 -5.34 2.17 2.52
CA GLU A 255 -6.61 1.47 2.49
C GLU A 255 -7.25 1.14 3.85
N ARG A 256 -6.61 0.33 4.71
CA ARG A 256 -7.26 -0.14 5.96
C ARG A 256 -7.70 1.01 6.87
N SER A 257 -6.91 2.07 6.92
CA SER A 257 -7.29 3.30 7.64
C SER A 257 -8.54 3.93 7.04
N GLN A 258 -8.66 3.97 5.71
CA GLN A 258 -9.78 4.58 5.00
C GLN A 258 -11.06 3.74 5.13
N GLU A 259 -10.98 2.41 5.02
CA GLU A 259 -12.13 1.53 5.26
C GLU A 259 -12.68 1.66 6.67
N LEU A 260 -11.79 1.71 7.68
CA LEU A 260 -12.23 1.89 9.06
C LEU A 260 -12.93 3.23 9.27
N LEU A 261 -12.43 4.32 8.65
CA LEU A 261 -13.12 5.62 8.68
C LEU A 261 -14.50 5.55 8.01
N TYR A 262 -14.62 4.81 6.90
CA TYR A 262 -15.89 4.55 6.23
C TYR A 262 -16.89 3.85 7.15
N PHE A 263 -16.51 2.72 7.75
CA PHE A 263 -17.38 1.97 8.66
C PHE A 263 -17.77 2.77 9.90
N ILE A 264 -16.83 3.51 10.51
CA ILE A 264 -17.14 4.36 11.66
C ILE A 264 -18.18 5.42 11.27
N ASN A 265 -18.05 6.05 10.10
CA ASN A 265 -19.02 7.05 9.68
C ASN A 265 -20.41 6.45 9.41
N GLU A 266 -20.48 5.30 8.75
CA GLU A 266 -21.74 4.58 8.57
C GLU A 266 -22.41 4.28 9.91
N LEU A 267 -21.66 3.73 10.88
CA LEU A 267 -22.17 3.38 12.20
C LEU A 267 -22.65 4.63 12.98
N LEU A 268 -21.98 5.78 12.82
CA LEU A 268 -22.42 7.05 13.40
C LEU A 268 -23.72 7.55 12.77
N LEU A 269 -23.83 7.49 11.44
CA LEU A 269 -25.05 7.91 10.71
C LEU A 269 -26.25 7.03 11.05
N GLN A 270 -26.02 5.72 11.22
CA GLN A 270 -27.03 4.74 11.63
C GLN A 270 -27.33 4.80 13.14
N LYS A 271 -26.60 5.61 13.92
CA LYS A 271 -26.68 5.68 15.38
C LYS A 271 -26.41 4.34 16.08
N ALA A 272 -25.68 3.44 15.42
CA ALA A 272 -25.24 2.16 15.97
C ALA A 272 -24.10 2.32 17.00
N ILE A 273 -23.36 3.43 16.91
CA ILE A 273 -22.38 3.87 17.91
C ILE A 273 -22.65 5.31 18.31
N GLN A 274 -22.34 5.65 19.57
CA GLN A 274 -22.39 7.04 20.03
C GLN A 274 -21.17 7.83 19.51
N PRO A 275 -21.31 9.15 19.25
CA PRO A 275 -20.18 9.99 18.87
C PRO A 275 -19.01 9.89 19.86
N LEU A 276 -17.81 9.72 19.34
CA LEU A 276 -16.56 9.66 20.09
C LEU A 276 -15.43 10.38 19.34
N PRO A 277 -14.43 10.93 20.04
CA PRO A 277 -13.23 11.43 19.37
C PRO A 277 -12.45 10.29 18.71
N VAL A 278 -12.16 10.44 17.41
CA VAL A 278 -11.37 9.51 16.61
C VAL A 278 -10.14 10.24 16.10
N PHE A 279 -8.95 9.71 16.38
CA PHE A 279 -7.68 10.28 15.96
C PHE A 279 -7.05 9.41 14.89
N LEU A 280 -6.83 9.95 13.69
CA LEU A 280 -5.92 9.34 12.72
C LEU A 280 -4.52 9.89 12.95
N ASP A 281 -3.72 9.16 13.73
CA ASP A 281 -2.35 9.51 14.07
C ASP A 281 -1.35 8.87 13.09
N SER A 282 -1.46 9.28 11.83
CA SER A 282 -0.55 8.87 10.76
C SER A 282 -0.49 9.97 9.69
N PRO A 283 0.64 10.68 9.56
CA PRO A 283 0.82 11.68 8.51
C PRO A 283 0.67 11.08 7.12
N MET A 284 1.19 9.85 6.93
CA MET A 284 1.05 9.11 5.69
C MET A 284 -0.42 8.78 5.39
N ALA A 285 -1.16 8.23 6.36
CA ALA A 285 -2.58 7.91 6.16
C ALA A 285 -3.39 9.18 5.87
N SER A 286 -3.08 10.29 6.55
CA SER A 286 -3.72 11.59 6.29
C SER A 286 -3.47 12.10 4.87
N ARG A 287 -2.25 11.94 4.33
CA ARG A 287 -1.93 12.28 2.93
C ARG A 287 -2.65 11.35 1.94
N ILE A 288 -2.65 10.05 2.20
CA ILE A 288 -3.35 9.05 1.36
C ILE A 288 -4.85 9.32 1.33
N THR A 289 -5.47 9.64 2.46
CA THR A 289 -6.89 10.00 2.53
C THR A 289 -7.24 11.22 1.65
N LYS A 290 -6.30 12.16 1.43
CA LYS A 290 -6.51 13.25 0.46
C LYS A 290 -6.54 12.74 -0.98
N VAL A 291 -5.74 11.73 -1.32
CA VAL A 291 -5.75 11.08 -2.63
C VAL A 291 -7.08 10.35 -2.85
N PHE A 292 -7.58 9.62 -1.84
CA PHE A 292 -8.93 9.04 -1.88
C PHE A 292 -10.00 10.11 -2.17
N LYS A 293 -9.99 11.23 -1.43
CA LYS A 293 -10.93 12.34 -1.65
C LYS A 293 -10.86 12.95 -3.05
N LYS A 294 -9.69 12.90 -3.70
CA LYS A 294 -9.42 13.45 -5.04
C LYS A 294 -9.93 12.51 -6.14
N HIS A 295 -9.68 11.21 -6.02
CA HIS A 295 -10.00 10.20 -7.04
C HIS A 295 -11.35 9.52 -6.81
N ARG A 296 -12.42 10.32 -6.78
CA ARG A 296 -13.79 9.83 -6.54
C ARG A 296 -14.33 8.99 -7.70
N GLU A 297 -13.77 9.17 -8.89
CA GLU A 297 -14.09 8.39 -10.09
C GLU A 297 -13.73 6.90 -9.96
N LEU A 298 -12.94 6.54 -8.93
CA LEU A 298 -12.54 5.17 -8.64
C LEU A 298 -13.40 4.51 -7.56
N TYR A 299 -14.41 5.21 -7.04
CA TYR A 299 -15.28 4.65 -6.02
C TYR A 299 -16.22 3.60 -6.59
N ASP A 300 -16.55 2.59 -5.79
CA ASP A 300 -17.66 1.67 -6.06
C ASP A 300 -19.02 2.40 -6.08
N GLU A 301 -20.07 1.66 -6.44
CA GLU A 301 -21.43 2.21 -6.49
C GLU A 301 -21.98 2.60 -5.11
N GLU A 302 -21.73 1.79 -4.06
CA GLU A 302 -22.20 2.02 -2.70
C GLU A 302 -21.62 3.31 -2.11
N MET A 303 -20.31 3.46 -2.20
CA MET A 303 -19.53 4.63 -1.82
C MET A 303 -19.95 5.86 -2.64
N THR A 304 -20.19 5.70 -3.94
CA THR A 304 -20.70 6.79 -4.78
C THR A 304 -22.07 7.27 -4.30
N GLU A 305 -22.98 6.34 -3.97
CA GLU A 305 -24.29 6.67 -3.43
C GLU A 305 -24.21 7.27 -2.03
N PHE A 306 -23.33 6.73 -1.16
CA PHE A 306 -23.01 7.29 0.14
C PHE A 306 -22.59 8.76 0.03
N MET A 307 -21.68 9.06 -0.90
CA MET A 307 -21.17 10.42 -1.18
C MET A 307 -22.23 11.36 -1.78
N ARG A 308 -23.29 10.85 -2.41
CA ARG A 308 -24.42 11.69 -2.88
C ARG A 308 -25.33 12.12 -1.73
N ARG A 309 -25.50 11.25 -0.74
CA ARG A 309 -26.40 11.46 0.41
C ARG A 309 -25.70 12.15 1.59
N ASN A 310 -24.37 12.04 1.67
CA ASN A 310 -23.55 12.52 2.79
C ASN A 310 -22.33 13.31 2.28
N ARG A 311 -21.61 14.03 3.16
CA ARG A 311 -20.44 14.82 2.74
C ARG A 311 -19.25 13.96 2.28
N SER A 312 -18.65 13.24 3.21
CA SER A 312 -17.51 12.35 2.98
C SER A 312 -17.41 11.33 4.10
N PRO A 313 -17.11 10.05 3.82
CA PRO A 313 -16.84 9.05 4.86
C PRO A 313 -15.57 9.35 5.65
N PHE A 314 -14.69 10.18 5.09
CA PHE A 314 -13.47 10.63 5.73
C PHE A 314 -13.64 11.96 6.47
N GLU A 315 -14.90 12.36 6.74
CA GLU A 315 -15.28 13.57 7.47
C GLU A 315 -16.51 13.30 8.33
N PHE A 316 -16.31 13.20 9.64
CA PHE A 316 -17.40 13.08 10.61
C PHE A 316 -17.06 13.82 11.90
N SER A 317 -18.11 14.14 12.67
CA SER A 317 -17.95 14.82 13.95
C SER A 317 -17.12 13.96 14.90
N GLY A 318 -16.01 14.50 15.39
CA GLY A 318 -15.07 13.81 16.27
C GLY A 318 -13.79 13.30 15.59
N LEU A 319 -13.72 13.24 14.26
CA LEU A 319 -12.50 12.88 13.54
C LEU A 319 -11.46 14.01 13.59
N LYS A 320 -10.24 13.68 14.03
CA LYS A 320 -9.08 14.57 14.07
C LYS A 320 -7.87 13.90 13.43
N MET A 321 -7.21 14.61 12.53
CA MET A 321 -5.96 14.17 11.90
C MET A 321 -4.79 14.74 12.68
N ALA A 322 -3.89 13.90 13.21
CA ALA A 322 -2.69 14.36 13.91
C ALA A 322 -1.47 14.32 12.96
N GLY A 323 -0.94 15.49 12.61
CA GLY A 323 0.18 15.63 11.68
C GLY A 323 1.55 15.63 12.36
N THR A 324 1.63 16.16 13.58
CA THR A 324 2.90 16.45 14.27
C THR A 324 3.16 15.51 15.45
N SER A 325 4.43 15.45 15.89
CA SER A 325 4.83 14.69 17.08
C SER A 325 4.14 15.22 18.34
N ASP A 326 3.95 16.54 18.44
CA ASP A 326 3.34 17.16 19.63
C ASP A 326 1.84 16.92 19.69
N GLU A 327 1.14 16.97 18.54
CA GLU A 327 -0.26 16.52 18.46
C GLU A 327 -0.42 15.05 18.86
N SER A 328 0.44 14.16 18.35
CA SER A 328 0.44 12.73 18.71
C SER A 328 0.61 12.52 20.22
N LYS A 329 1.56 13.23 20.85
CA LYS A 329 1.77 13.16 22.31
C LYS A 329 0.56 13.67 23.08
N ALA A 330 -0.04 14.77 22.64
CA ALA A 330 -1.19 15.39 23.30
C ALA A 330 -2.41 14.46 23.37
N ILE A 331 -2.58 13.54 22.40
CA ILE A 331 -3.65 12.54 22.40
C ILE A 331 -3.64 11.70 23.69
N ASN A 332 -2.46 11.36 24.22
CA ASN A 332 -2.34 10.51 25.42
C ASN A 332 -2.87 11.18 26.71
N HIS A 333 -3.11 12.50 26.69
CA HIS A 333 -3.61 13.25 27.83
C HIS A 333 -5.11 13.53 27.78
N ILE A 334 -5.79 13.06 26.73
CA ILE A 334 -7.24 13.24 26.57
C ILE A 334 -7.98 12.32 27.53
N ARG A 335 -8.99 12.88 28.22
CA ARG A 335 -9.86 12.15 29.14
C ARG A 335 -11.13 11.68 28.42
N GLY A 336 -11.65 10.52 28.86
CA GLY A 336 -12.80 9.86 28.25
C GLY A 336 -12.39 8.85 27.17
N THR A 337 -13.37 8.11 26.64
CA THR A 337 -13.14 7.11 25.59
C THR A 337 -12.81 7.77 24.26
N ILE A 338 -11.62 7.47 23.74
CA ILE A 338 -11.17 7.87 22.41
C ILE A 338 -10.75 6.67 21.57
N MET A 339 -10.81 6.82 20.25
CA MET A 339 -10.21 5.87 19.31
C MET A 339 -8.95 6.48 18.68
N ILE A 340 -7.88 5.69 18.61
CA ILE A 340 -6.59 6.10 18.05
C ILE A 340 -6.21 5.12 16.94
N ILE A 341 -6.28 5.56 15.69
CA ILE A 341 -5.85 4.83 14.50
C ILE A 341 -4.43 5.26 14.17
N ALA A 342 -3.45 4.38 14.33
CA ALA A 342 -2.05 4.73 14.18
C ALA A 342 -1.25 3.63 13.44
N GLY A 343 -0.28 4.07 12.64
CA GLY A 343 0.69 3.17 12.01
C GLY A 343 1.83 2.80 12.97
N SER A 344 2.48 1.64 12.81
CA SER A 344 2.30 0.63 11.74
C SER A 344 1.23 -0.43 12.07
N GLY A 345 0.58 -0.98 11.05
CA GLY A 345 -0.49 -1.99 11.18
C GLY A 345 -0.10 -3.29 11.89
N MET A 346 1.20 -3.59 11.95
CA MET A 346 1.76 -4.78 12.65
C MET A 346 2.57 -4.43 13.90
N CYS A 347 2.45 -3.20 14.41
CA CYS A 347 3.15 -2.75 15.63
C CYS A 347 4.69 -2.88 15.60
N THR A 348 5.31 -3.05 14.44
CA THR A 348 6.77 -3.20 14.29
C THR A 348 7.49 -1.87 14.52
N GLY A 349 6.83 -0.76 14.19
CA GLY A 349 7.31 0.61 14.35
C GLY A 349 6.17 1.64 14.35
N GLY A 350 6.53 2.91 14.25
CA GLY A 350 5.59 4.02 14.12
C GLY A 350 4.94 4.49 15.42
N ARG A 351 4.00 5.43 15.30
CA ARG A 351 3.33 6.10 16.42
C ARG A 351 2.48 5.16 17.28
N VAL A 352 1.97 4.06 16.70
CA VAL A 352 1.17 3.06 17.43
C VAL A 352 1.89 2.49 18.65
N LYS A 353 3.22 2.32 18.59
CA LYS A 353 4.00 1.80 19.73
C LYS A 353 3.91 2.72 20.95
N HIS A 354 3.92 4.03 20.73
CA HIS A 354 3.77 5.00 21.81
C HIS A 354 2.37 4.95 22.43
N HIS A 355 1.33 4.82 21.61
CA HIS A 355 -0.03 4.67 22.12
C HIS A 355 -0.24 3.35 22.87
N LEU A 356 0.31 2.25 22.37
CA LEU A 356 0.26 0.95 23.06
C LEU A 356 0.93 1.03 24.43
N VAL A 357 2.14 1.59 24.54
CA VAL A 357 2.83 1.74 25.82
C VAL A 357 1.99 2.53 26.84
N ASN A 358 1.27 3.56 26.40
CA ASN A 358 0.44 4.38 27.28
C ASN A 358 -0.93 3.76 27.64
N ASN A 359 -1.37 2.72 26.93
CA ASN A 359 -2.74 2.20 27.05
C ASN A 359 -2.84 0.71 27.38
N ILE A 360 -1.81 -0.11 27.11
CA ILE A 360 -1.92 -1.58 27.17
C ILE A 360 -2.08 -2.15 28.59
N THR A 361 -1.69 -1.41 29.62
CA THR A 361 -1.80 -1.84 31.03
C THR A 361 -3.17 -1.58 31.64
N ARG A 362 -4.06 -0.87 30.94
CA ARG A 362 -5.39 -0.49 31.42
C ARG A 362 -6.41 -1.54 30.93
N PRO A 363 -7.02 -2.34 31.82
CA PRO A 363 -7.88 -3.47 31.43
C PRO A 363 -9.17 -3.03 30.72
N GLU A 364 -9.59 -1.78 30.89
CA GLU A 364 -10.74 -1.21 30.19
C GLU A 364 -10.46 -0.88 28.71
N ASN A 365 -9.19 -0.84 28.30
CA ASN A 365 -8.81 -0.48 26.93
C ASN A 365 -8.84 -1.68 25.99
N THR A 366 -9.09 -1.41 24.71
CA THR A 366 -9.10 -2.43 23.66
C THR A 366 -8.03 -2.14 22.62
N VAL A 367 -7.28 -3.17 22.21
CA VAL A 367 -6.44 -3.15 21.01
C VAL A 367 -7.18 -3.89 19.90
N MET A 368 -7.58 -3.18 18.86
CA MET A 368 -8.38 -3.71 17.76
C MET A 368 -7.51 -3.86 16.50
N PHE A 369 -7.22 -5.09 16.11
CA PHE A 369 -6.49 -5.37 14.88
C PHE A 369 -7.46 -5.41 13.69
N VAL A 370 -7.15 -4.65 12.64
CA VAL A 370 -8.01 -4.48 11.44
C VAL A 370 -7.33 -4.95 10.14
N GLY A 371 -6.29 -5.76 10.28
CA GLY A 371 -5.53 -6.29 9.15
C GLY A 371 -4.71 -7.49 9.57
N TYR A 372 -4.30 -8.28 8.58
CA TYR A 372 -3.48 -9.47 8.79
C TYR A 372 -2.17 -9.15 9.55
N GLN A 373 -1.79 -10.04 10.47
CA GLN A 373 -0.58 -9.93 11.28
C GLN A 373 0.38 -11.05 10.85
N ALA A 374 1.44 -10.69 10.13
CA ALA A 374 2.51 -11.64 9.79
C ALA A 374 3.35 -11.90 11.05
N VAL A 375 3.45 -13.17 11.45
CA VAL A 375 4.13 -13.65 12.67
C VAL A 375 5.64 -13.39 12.64
#